data_AF-A0A848VHK6-F1
#
_entry.id   AF-A0A848VHK6-F1
#
_cell.length_a   1.000
_cell.length_b   1.000
_cell.length_c   1.000
_cell.angle_alpha   90.00
_cell.angle_beta   90.00
_cell.angle_gamma   90.00
#
_symmetry.space_group_name_H-M   'P 1'
#
loop_
_entity.id
_entity.type
_entity.pdbx_description
1 polymer ?
#
loop_
_entity_poly.entity_id
_entity_poly.type
_entity_poly.pdbx_seq_one_letter_code
_entity_poly.pdbx_strand_id
1 'polypeptide(L)' 'GEHAGPYGDGHLGDLPNLLVEPSGVSYVPVLAPRVTVADVKGRSLMIHAGADRYDEYGEHMHGKGGMRMYCGIIR' A
#
# COMPACT_ATOMS: atom_id res chain seq x y z
N GLY A 1 -11.60 8.06 -6.99
CA GLY A 1 -10.44 8.77 -6.45
C GLY A 1 -9.25 8.31 -7.24
N GLU A 2 -8.24 9.16 -7.34
CA GLU A 2 -7.03 8.83 -8.06
C GLU A 2 -5.98 8.24 -7.12
N HIS A 3 -5.10 7.38 -7.63
CA HIS A 3 -3.88 7.03 -6.91
C HIS A 3 -2.86 8.15 -7.10
N ALA A 4 -2.29 8.62 -6.01
CA ALA A 4 -1.22 9.61 -6.04
C ALA A 4 -0.12 9.31 -5.01
N GLY A 5 -0.19 8.13 -4.39
CA GLY A 5 0.76 7.68 -3.40
C GLY A 5 0.54 8.32 -2.03
N PRO A 6 1.37 7.92 -1.05
CA PRO A 6 1.20 8.27 0.36
C PRO A 6 1.35 9.77 0.66
N TYR A 7 1.94 10.54 -0.25
CA TYR A 7 2.25 11.96 -0.09
C TYR A 7 1.46 12.89 -1.03
N GLY A 8 0.79 12.34 -2.05
CA GLY A 8 -0.03 13.12 -2.98
C GLY A 8 -1.49 13.22 -2.53
N ASP A 9 -2.32 13.89 -3.32
CA ASP A 9 -3.75 14.11 -3.03
C ASP A 9 -4.67 12.99 -3.57
N GLY A 10 -4.19 11.75 -3.50
CA GLY A 10 -4.91 10.55 -3.96
C GLY A 10 -5.70 9.85 -2.86
N HIS A 11 -5.98 8.56 -3.05
CA HIS A 11 -6.62 7.71 -2.05
C HIS A 11 -5.90 7.78 -0.69
N LEU A 12 -6.65 7.96 0.39
CA LEU A 12 -6.11 8.04 1.76
C LEU A 12 -5.38 6.76 2.19
N GLY A 13 -5.72 5.61 1.59
CA GLY A 13 -5.11 4.32 1.86
C GLY A 13 -3.87 4.00 1.03
N ASP A 14 -3.39 4.92 0.18
CA ASP A 14 -2.13 4.75 -0.52
C ASP A 14 -0.98 4.81 0.52
N LEU A 15 -0.19 3.74 0.62
CA LEU A 15 0.90 3.60 1.58
C LEU A 15 2.24 3.43 0.83
N PRO A 16 3.39 3.72 1.47
CA PRO A 16 4.68 3.40 0.87
C PRO A 16 4.87 1.89 0.69
N ASN A 17 5.63 1.51 -0.33
CA ASN A 17 5.97 0.12 -0.62
C ASN A 17 6.74 -0.53 0.54
N LEU A 18 6.44 -1.80 0.79
CA LEU A 18 7.18 -2.63 1.74
C LEU A 18 8.44 -3.17 1.05
N LEU A 19 9.63 -2.77 1.50
CA LEU A 19 10.88 -3.34 1.01
C LEU A 19 11.17 -4.66 1.72
N VAL A 20 11.27 -5.74 0.96
CA VAL A 20 11.55 -7.09 1.47
C VAL A 20 12.97 -7.48 1.07
N GLU A 21 13.79 -7.88 2.03
CA GLU A 21 15.13 -8.40 1.79
C GLU A 21 15.10 -9.77 1.09
N PRO A 22 16.20 -10.21 0.46
CA PRO A 22 16.30 -11.55 -0.12
C PRO A 22 16.03 -12.71 0.86
N SER A 23 16.19 -12.47 2.16
CA SER A 23 15.84 -13.40 3.24
C SER A 23 14.33 -13.60 3.42
N GLY A 24 13.50 -12.79 2.75
CA GLY A 24 12.04 -12.76 2.90
C GLY A 24 11.55 -11.90 4.07
N VAL A 25 12.43 -11.16 4.73
CA VAL A 25 12.09 -10.31 5.89
C VAL A 25 11.95 -8.84 5.48
N SER A 26 11.00 -8.14 6.08
CA SER A 26 10.89 -6.69 6.00
C SER A 26 10.78 -6.08 7.39
N TYR A 27 11.61 -5.09 7.67
CA TYR A 27 11.65 -4.39 8.96
C TYR A 27 11.93 -2.89 8.82
N VAL A 28 12.00 -2.37 7.59
CA VAL A 28 12.20 -0.94 7.34
C VAL A 28 10.88 -0.21 7.65
N PRO A 29 10.85 0.69 8.64
CA PRO A 29 9.64 1.46 8.92
C PRO A 29 9.38 2.46 7.79
N VAL A 30 8.10 2.65 7.48
CA VAL A 30 7.65 3.62 6.48
C VAL A 30 6.65 4.59 7.10
N LEU A 31 6.53 5.79 6.52
CA LEU A 31 5.63 6.84 6.98
C LEU A 31 4.60 7.15 5.90
N ALA A 32 3.32 7.15 6.27
CA ALA A 32 2.22 7.66 5.46
C ALA A 32 1.61 8.88 6.20
N PRO A 33 1.97 10.11 5.84
CA PRO A 33 1.66 11.29 6.67
C PRO A 33 0.18 11.71 6.66
N ARG A 34 -0.60 11.24 5.68
CA ARG A 34 -2.02 11.63 5.50
C ARG A 34 -2.98 10.80 6.34
N VAL A 35 -2.65 9.53 6.61
CA VAL A 35 -3.53 8.58 7.29
C VAL A 35 -3.30 8.59 8.79
N THR A 36 -4.39 8.56 9.57
CA THR A 36 -4.33 8.42 11.02
C THR A 36 -4.71 7.00 11.45
N VAL A 37 -4.35 6.62 12.68
CA VAL A 37 -4.75 5.32 13.26
C VAL A 37 -6.28 5.17 13.32
N ALA A 38 -7.01 6.27 13.56
CA ALA A 38 -8.47 6.25 13.59
C ALA A 38 -9.08 5.91 12.22
N ASP A 39 -8.45 6.35 11.13
CA ASP A 39 -8.93 6.08 9.77
C ASP A 39 -8.87 4.60 9.41
N VAL A 40 -7.90 3.87 9.96
CA VAL A 40 -7.61 2.48 9.61
C VAL A 40 -8.13 1.46 10.62
N LYS A 41 -8.63 1.89 11.77
CA LYS A 41 -9.21 0.99 12.77
C LYS A 41 -10.40 0.23 12.19
N GLY A 42 -10.40 -1.10 12.29
CA GLY A 42 -11.42 -1.97 11.71
C GLY A 42 -11.28 -2.19 10.20
N ARG A 43 -10.23 -1.65 9.56
CA ARG A 43 -9.92 -1.88 8.14
C ARG A 43 -8.82 -2.92 7.98
N SER A 44 -8.63 -3.39 6.75
CA SER A 44 -7.56 -4.34 6.40
C SER A 44 -6.31 -3.64 5.86
N LEU A 45 -5.15 -4.06 6.32
CA LEU A 45 -3.88 -3.86 5.62
C LEU A 45 -3.69 -4.98 4.59
N MET A 46 -3.36 -4.61 3.36
CA MET A 46 -3.13 -5.53 2.24
C MET A 46 -1.68 -5.47 1.77
N ILE A 47 -1.07 -6.63 1.53
CA ILE A 47 0.23 -6.74 0.86
C ILE A 47 0.03 -7.40 -0.49
N HIS A 48 0.56 -6.77 -1.54
CA HIS A 48 0.45 -7.23 -2.92
C HIS A 48 1.71 -7.99 -3.37
N ALA A 49 1.62 -8.72 -4.49
CA ALA A 49 2.70 -9.54 -5.04
C ALA A 49 3.85 -8.73 -5.67
N GLY A 50 3.59 -7.47 -6.02
CA GLY A 50 4.52 -6.53 -6.63
C GLY A 50 4.38 -5.13 -6.03
N ALA A 51 5.33 -4.26 -6.39
CA ALA A 51 5.35 -2.89 -5.93
C ALA A 51 4.21 -2.05 -6.53
N ASP A 52 3.68 -1.13 -5.73
CA ASP A 52 2.77 -0.09 -6.19
C ASP A 52 3.54 0.96 -7.00
N ARG A 53 2.92 1.44 -8.08
CA ARG A 53 3.42 2.51 -8.95
C ARG A 53 2.76 3.85 -8.68
N TYR A 54 1.68 3.85 -7.89
CA TYR A 54 0.91 5.04 -7.51
C TYR A 54 0.37 5.86 -8.68
N ASP A 55 0.25 5.25 -9.86
CA ASP A 55 -0.29 5.86 -11.07
C ASP A 55 -1.48 5.08 -11.61
N GLU A 56 -2.39 5.79 -12.29
CA GLU A 56 -3.56 5.17 -12.92
C GLU A 56 -3.25 4.61 -14.32
N TYR A 57 -2.08 4.94 -14.89
CA TYR A 57 -1.76 4.66 -16.29
C TYR A 57 -1.06 3.31 -16.48
N GLY A 58 -1.87 2.26 -16.55
CA GLY A 58 -1.45 0.98 -17.12
C GLY A 58 -2.64 0.03 -17.29
N GLU A 59 -2.85 -0.46 -18.52
CA GLU A 59 -3.95 -1.36 -18.94
C GLU A 59 -3.99 -2.74 -18.26
N HIS A 60 -3.27 -2.91 -17.16
CA HIS A 60 -3.21 -4.17 -16.45
C HIS A 60 -3.93 -4.04 -15.12
N MET A 61 -4.72 -5.07 -14.79
CA MET A 61 -5.28 -5.38 -13.48
C MET A 61 -4.22 -5.42 -12.33
N HIS A 62 -2.96 -5.10 -12.64
CA HIS A 62 -1.77 -5.17 -11.82
C HIS A 62 -0.99 -3.85 -11.70
N GLY A 63 -1.51 -2.71 -12.20
CA GLY A 63 -0.95 -1.37 -11.91
C GLY A 63 -0.90 -1.01 -10.41
N LYS A 64 -1.51 -1.86 -9.58
CA LYS A 64 -1.68 -1.74 -8.12
C LYS A 64 -0.95 -2.87 -7.39
N GLY A 65 0.31 -3.13 -7.72
CA GLY A 65 1.11 -4.22 -7.14
C GLY A 65 0.64 -5.65 -7.46
N GLY A 66 -0.37 -5.84 -8.32
CA GLY A 66 -0.83 -7.17 -8.72
C GLY A 66 -1.67 -7.89 -7.65
N MET A 67 -1.52 -9.22 -7.57
CA MET A 67 -2.32 -10.08 -6.69
C MET A 67 -2.18 -9.69 -5.22
N ARG A 68 -3.30 -9.74 -4.49
CA ARG A 68 -3.36 -9.54 -3.03
C ARG A 68 -2.87 -10.81 -2.32
N MET A 69 -1.68 -10.77 -1.76
CA MET A 69 -1.00 -11.93 -1.17
C MET A 69 -1.37 -12.13 0.31
N TYR A 70 -1.37 -11.05 1.08
CA TYR A 70 -1.61 -11.09 2.52
C TYR A 70 -2.59 -10.00 2.95
N CYS A 71 -3.39 -10.31 3.97
CA CYS A 71 -4.41 -9.42 4.53
C CYS A 71 -4.41 -9.56 6.05
N GLY A 72 -4.56 -8.44 6.76
CA GLY A 72 -4.78 -8.43 8.21
C GLY A 72 -5.67 -7.27 8.64
N ILE A 73 -6.60 -7.52 9.56
CA ILE A 73 -7.48 -6.47 10.12
C ILE A 73 -6.73 -5.73 11.21
N ILE A 74 -6.70 -4.40 11.12
CA ILE A 74 -6.19 -3.50 12.17
C ILE A 74 -7.29 -3.33 13.23
N ARG A 75 -6.98 -3.61 14.49
CA ARG A 75 -7.92 -3.56 15.63
C ARG A 75 -7.62 -2.42 16.59
#